data_AF-A0A6C0AML4-F1
#
_entry.id   AF-A0A6C0AML4-F1
#
_cell.length_a   1.000
_cell.length_b   1.000
_cell.length_c   1.000
_cell.angle_alpha   90.00
_cell.angle_beta   90.00
_cell.angle_gamma   90.00
#
_symmetry.space_group_name_H-M   'P 1'
#
loop_
_entity.id
_entity.type
_entity.pdbx_description
1 polymer ?
#
loop_
_entity_poly.entity_id
_entity_poly.type
_entity_poly.pdbx_seq_one_letter_code
_entity_poly.pdbx_strand_id
1 'polypeptide(L)'
;MIILGLDLATVNWYLVAYVVSSIVFLVYGTMKVYSTGQIRGVIFAIGTFLVLLYYGLHWFAVPSNKLSSWPPVINTCPDYLTYVPNILTNAGSTTTQSGCVDMLGVTSGSSASSFNKVLPTQIPRLDATQRTKVFSYTSADVKAATSSEALQPICDACQAAGLTWEGVYDGDSCIGIAKIEAQAAAVEKCLVSA
;
A
#
# COMPACT_ATOMS: atom_id res chain seq x y z
N MET A 1 36.31 -6.65 3.53
CA MET A 1 37.59 -6.89 2.81
C MET A 1 37.26 -6.74 1.34
N ILE A 2 37.84 -5.75 0.66
CA ILE A 2 37.49 -5.43 -0.73
C ILE A 2 38.47 -6.18 -1.64
N ILE A 3 37.97 -7.10 -2.47
CA ILE A 3 38.74 -7.75 -3.52
C ILE A 3 38.07 -7.39 -4.85
N LEU A 4 38.84 -6.88 -5.82
CA LEU A 4 38.35 -6.49 -7.15
C LEU A 4 37.15 -5.51 -7.13
N GLY A 5 37.14 -4.58 -6.16
CA GLY A 5 36.10 -3.54 -6.06
C GLY A 5 34.75 -4.02 -5.49
N LEU A 6 34.63 -5.29 -5.10
CA LEU A 6 33.46 -5.84 -4.42
C LEU A 6 33.73 -5.90 -2.91
N ASP A 7 32.80 -5.37 -2.11
CA ASP A 7 32.84 -5.55 -0.66
C ASP A 7 32.25 -6.91 -0.28
N LEU A 8 33.11 -7.85 0.10
CA LEU A 8 32.70 -9.22 0.43
C LEU A 8 31.75 -9.31 1.65
N ALA A 9 31.61 -8.25 2.45
CA ALA A 9 30.70 -8.23 3.59
C ALA A 9 29.23 -8.01 3.18
N THR A 10 28.98 -7.36 2.04
CA THR A 10 27.62 -6.98 1.58
C THR A 10 27.09 -7.90 0.47
N VAL A 11 27.91 -8.84 0.01
CA VAL A 11 27.56 -9.78 -1.06
C VAL A 11 26.56 -10.82 -0.55
N ASN A 12 25.48 -11.02 -1.30
CA ASN A 12 24.57 -12.15 -1.07
C ASN A 12 25.25 -13.46 -1.47
N TRP A 13 25.86 -14.12 -0.48
CA TRP A 13 26.59 -15.38 -0.67
C TRP A 13 25.72 -16.51 -1.25
N TYR A 14 24.41 -16.49 -1.03
CA TYR A 14 23.49 -17.45 -1.65
C TYR A 14 23.36 -17.24 -3.17
N LEU A 15 23.33 -15.99 -3.63
CA LEU A 15 23.34 -15.66 -5.06
C LEU A 15 24.66 -16.11 -5.70
N VAL A 16 25.79 -15.86 -5.04
CA VAL A 16 27.10 -16.29 -5.53
C VAL A 16 27.17 -17.81 -5.63
N ALA A 17 26.76 -18.52 -4.57
CA ALA A 17 26.71 -19.99 -4.58
C ALA A 17 25.78 -20.53 -5.68
N TYR A 18 24.64 -19.86 -5.92
CA TYR A 18 23.71 -20.20 -7.01
C TYR A 18 24.35 -20.03 -8.40
N VAL A 19 25.03 -18.91 -8.65
CA VAL A 19 25.69 -18.65 -9.94
C VAL A 19 26.80 -19.68 -10.19
N VAL A 20 27.64 -19.95 -9.20
CA VAL A 20 28.74 -20.93 -9.32
C VAL A 20 28.19 -22.34 -9.57
N SER A 21 27.21 -22.78 -8.78
CA SER A 21 26.59 -24.10 -8.96
C SER A 21 25.87 -24.23 -10.31
N SER A 22 25.22 -23.16 -10.79
CA SER A 22 24.57 -23.10 -12.09
C SER A 22 25.57 -23.26 -13.25
N ILE A 23 26.73 -22.60 -13.17
CA ILE A 23 27.81 -22.74 -14.17
C ILE A 23 28.33 -24.18 -14.19
N VAL A 24 28.64 -24.74 -13.02
CA VAL A 24 29.14 -26.12 -12.91
C VAL A 24 28.13 -27.11 -13.48
N PHE A 25 26.85 -26.96 -13.13
CA PHE A 25 25.78 -27.83 -13.61
C PHE A 25 25.59 -27.73 -15.13
N LEU A 26 25.56 -26.50 -15.67
CA LEU A 26 25.38 -26.27 -17.11
C LEU A 26 26.55 -26.84 -17.92
N VAL A 27 27.80 -26.60 -17.51
CA VAL A 27 28.99 -27.10 -18.22
C VAL A 27 29.07 -28.62 -18.13
N TYR A 28 28.96 -29.17 -16.92
CA TYR A 28 29.06 -30.62 -16.71
C TYR A 28 27.93 -31.38 -17.41
N GLY A 29 26.68 -30.91 -17.27
CA GLY A 29 25.52 -31.50 -17.93
C GLY A 29 25.65 -31.45 -19.44
N THR A 30 26.04 -30.30 -19.99
CA THR A 30 26.27 -30.15 -21.43
C THR A 30 27.35 -31.10 -21.92
N MET A 31 28.51 -31.21 -21.25
CA MET A 31 29.59 -32.12 -21.66
C MET A 31 29.14 -33.58 -21.70
N LYS A 32 28.38 -34.02 -20.69
CA LYS A 32 27.84 -35.39 -20.64
C LYS A 32 26.87 -35.66 -21.77
N VAL A 33 25.93 -34.76 -22.05
CA VAL A 33 24.95 -34.94 -23.13
C VAL A 33 25.61 -34.81 -24.51
N TYR A 34 26.55 -33.89 -24.67
CA TYR A 34 27.26 -33.66 -25.93
C TYR A 34 28.02 -34.91 -26.40
N SER A 35 28.56 -35.71 -25.46
CA SER A 35 29.20 -37.00 -25.77
C SER A 35 28.26 -38.02 -26.43
N THR A 36 26.95 -37.91 -26.21
CA THR A 36 25.94 -38.79 -26.83
C THR A 36 25.42 -38.27 -28.16
N GLY A 37 25.76 -37.03 -28.52
CA GLY A 37 25.34 -36.37 -29.75
C GLY A 37 25.40 -34.85 -29.65
N GLN A 38 26.05 -34.22 -30.63
CA GLN A 38 26.32 -32.78 -30.62
C GLN A 38 25.03 -31.94 -30.60
N ILE A 39 24.05 -32.30 -31.45
CA ILE A 39 22.75 -31.59 -31.53
C ILE A 39 22.00 -31.67 -30.19
N ARG A 40 22.04 -32.83 -29.51
CA ARG A 40 21.38 -33.02 -28.21
C ARG A 40 22.03 -32.16 -27.13
N GLY A 41 23.35 -32.07 -27.13
CA GLY A 41 24.09 -31.22 -26.20
C GLY A 41 23.74 -29.74 -26.36
N VAL A 42 23.62 -29.24 -27.60
CA VAL A 42 23.24 -27.85 -27.86
C VAL A 42 21.81 -27.55 -27.39
N ILE A 43 20.85 -28.43 -27.68
CA ILE A 43 19.46 -28.27 -27.23
C ILE A 43 19.38 -28.30 -25.69
N PHE A 44 20.12 -29.21 -25.05
CA PHE A 44 20.20 -29.29 -23.59
C PHE A 44 20.79 -28.02 -22.97
N ALA A 45 21.86 -27.47 -23.55
CA ALA A 45 22.51 -26.26 -23.06
C ALA A 45 21.55 -25.06 -23.09
N ILE A 46 20.86 -24.84 -24.21
CA ILE A 46 19.89 -23.74 -24.34
C ILE A 46 18.73 -23.92 -23.36
N GLY A 47 18.12 -25.10 -23.31
CA GLY A 47 16.99 -25.36 -22.42
C GLY A 47 17.36 -25.20 -20.94
N THR A 48 18.50 -25.77 -20.54
CA THR A 48 18.99 -25.67 -19.16
C THR A 48 19.37 -24.24 -18.79
N PHE A 49 20.00 -23.50 -19.70
CA PHE A 49 20.32 -22.09 -19.48
C PHE A 49 19.07 -21.25 -19.22
N LEU A 50 18.01 -21.43 -20.02
CA LEU A 50 16.74 -20.72 -19.83
C LEU A 50 16.08 -21.05 -18.49
N VAL A 51 16.12 -22.33 -18.08
CA VAL A 51 15.59 -22.77 -16.77
C VAL A 51 16.37 -22.13 -15.63
N LEU A 52 17.71 -22.17 -15.67
CA LEU A 52 18.56 -21.55 -14.65
C LEU A 52 18.36 -20.03 -14.61
N LEU A 53 18.20 -19.37 -15.75
CA LEU A 53 17.91 -17.94 -15.79
C LEU A 53 16.56 -17.63 -15.15
N TYR A 54 15.52 -18.40 -15.48
CA TYR A 54 14.18 -18.23 -14.90
C TYR A 54 14.19 -18.38 -13.38
N TYR A 55 14.79 -19.46 -12.85
CA TYR A 55 14.84 -19.68 -11.40
C TYR A 55 15.77 -18.69 -10.69
N GLY A 56 16.86 -18.27 -11.34
CA GLY A 56 17.73 -17.21 -10.81
C GLY A 56 16.99 -15.89 -10.65
N LEU A 57 16.22 -15.48 -11.64
CA LEU A 57 15.36 -14.30 -11.54
C LEU A 57 14.24 -14.51 -10.51
N HIS A 58 13.60 -15.68 -10.47
CA HIS A 58 12.50 -15.92 -9.54
C HIS A 58 12.94 -15.82 -8.07
N TRP A 59 14.11 -16.34 -7.72
CA TRP A 59 14.59 -16.36 -6.33
C TRP A 59 15.40 -15.12 -5.92
N PHE A 60 16.06 -14.46 -6.88
CA PHE A 60 16.97 -13.36 -6.57
C PHE A 60 16.61 -12.04 -7.25
N ALA A 61 15.51 -11.96 -8.01
CA ALA A 61 15.00 -10.66 -8.44
C ALA A 61 14.63 -9.84 -7.21
N VAL A 62 15.21 -8.66 -7.12
CA VAL A 62 14.84 -7.68 -6.10
C VAL A 62 13.37 -7.35 -6.32
N PRO A 63 12.48 -7.58 -5.32
CA PRO A 63 11.10 -7.15 -5.42
C PRO A 63 11.11 -5.66 -5.75
N SER A 64 10.39 -5.26 -6.80
CA SER A 64 10.12 -3.85 -7.05
C SER A 64 9.36 -3.32 -5.83
N ASN A 65 10.07 -2.70 -4.89
CA ASN A 65 9.53 -2.13 -3.65
C ASN A 65 8.68 -0.87 -3.88
N LYS A 66 8.02 -0.76 -5.05
CA LYS A 66 6.87 0.10 -5.22
C LYS A 66 5.61 -0.70 -4.90
N LEU A 67 5.53 -1.19 -3.67
CA LEU A 67 4.23 -1.39 -3.05
C LEU A 67 3.67 0.02 -2.85
N SER A 68 2.82 0.48 -3.77
CA SER A 68 1.96 1.61 -3.49
C SER A 68 1.28 1.32 -2.15
N SER A 69 1.39 2.24 -1.21
CA SER A 69 0.88 2.16 0.17
C SER A 69 -0.19 1.07 0.35
N TRP A 70 0.19 -0.08 0.93
CA TRP A 70 -0.74 -1.13 1.34
C TRP A 70 -1.04 -1.01 2.85
N PRO A 71 -2.30 -0.97 3.30
CA PRO A 71 -3.50 -1.14 2.48
C PRO A 71 -3.74 0.09 1.59
N PRO A 72 -4.16 -0.09 0.33
CA PRO A 72 -4.72 1.00 -0.44
C PRO A 72 -5.89 1.54 0.37
N VAL A 73 -6.10 2.84 0.36
CA VAL A 73 -7.36 3.41 0.85
C VAL A 73 -8.42 2.94 -0.14
N ILE A 74 -9.04 1.78 0.15
CA ILE A 74 -9.99 1.10 -0.75
C ILE A 74 -11.29 1.92 -0.83
N ASN A 75 -11.69 2.51 0.30
CA ASN A 75 -12.95 3.23 0.43
C ASN A 75 -12.74 4.74 0.39
N THR A 76 -13.51 5.42 -0.46
CA THR A 76 -13.49 6.89 -0.59
C THR A 76 -13.94 7.60 0.69
N CYS A 77 -14.78 6.94 1.48
CA CYS A 77 -15.39 7.43 2.71
C CYS A 77 -15.18 6.44 3.86
N PRO A 78 -15.34 6.89 5.12
CA PRO A 78 -15.51 6.01 6.27
C PRO A 78 -16.65 5.01 6.08
N ASP A 79 -16.64 3.95 6.88
CA ASP A 79 -17.60 2.86 6.77
C ASP A 79 -19.04 3.38 6.96
N TYR A 80 -19.96 2.82 6.17
CA TYR A 80 -21.38 3.18 6.11
C TYR A 80 -21.71 4.59 5.57
N LEU A 81 -20.71 5.43 5.29
CA LEU A 81 -20.92 6.71 4.63
C LEU A 81 -20.84 6.60 3.10
N THR A 82 -21.68 7.36 2.43
CA THR A 82 -21.74 7.45 0.98
C THR A 82 -21.04 8.72 0.50
N TYR A 83 -20.18 8.57 -0.50
CA TYR A 83 -19.51 9.70 -1.14
C TYR A 83 -20.49 10.59 -1.91
N VAL A 84 -20.39 11.89 -1.68
CA VAL A 84 -21.14 12.93 -2.39
C VAL A 84 -20.16 13.97 -2.92
N PRO A 85 -20.05 14.13 -4.26
CA PRO A 85 -19.05 15.01 -4.85
C PRO A 85 -19.40 16.51 -4.74
N ASN A 86 -20.68 16.84 -4.57
CA ASN A 86 -21.17 18.21 -4.64
C ASN A 86 -22.00 18.55 -3.40
N ILE A 87 -21.31 18.94 -2.31
CA ILE A 87 -21.92 19.50 -1.09
C ILE A 87 -21.59 21.00 -1.06
N LEU A 88 -22.54 21.85 -0.67
CA LEU A 88 -22.28 23.28 -0.57
C LEU A 88 -21.26 23.53 0.55
N THR A 89 -20.25 24.35 0.30
CA THR A 89 -19.23 24.71 1.30
C THR A 89 -19.80 25.50 2.48
N ASN A 90 -20.81 26.32 2.20
CA ASN A 90 -21.59 27.09 3.18
C ASN A 90 -23.02 27.24 2.67
N ALA A 91 -23.98 27.41 3.56
CA ALA A 91 -25.36 27.71 3.23
C ALA A 91 -25.45 28.98 2.34
N GLY A 92 -25.83 28.80 1.07
CA GLY A 92 -25.92 29.87 0.08
C GLY A 92 -24.67 30.12 -0.77
N SER A 93 -23.61 29.33 -0.60
CA SER A 93 -22.42 29.36 -1.46
C SER A 93 -22.67 28.67 -2.80
N THR A 94 -22.01 29.12 -3.88
CA THR A 94 -21.94 28.40 -5.17
C THR A 94 -20.76 27.44 -5.25
N THR A 95 -19.84 27.47 -4.26
CA THR A 95 -18.68 26.59 -4.21
C THR A 95 -19.06 25.26 -3.58
N THR A 96 -18.76 24.17 -4.28
CA THR A 96 -18.98 22.81 -3.81
C THR A 96 -17.69 22.16 -3.31
N GLN A 97 -17.84 21.28 -2.32
CA GLN A 97 -16.80 20.41 -1.80
C GLN A 97 -17.31 18.97 -1.80
N SER A 98 -16.41 18.01 -1.99
CA SER A 98 -16.70 16.59 -1.83
C SER A 98 -16.72 16.20 -0.36
N GLY A 99 -17.66 15.36 0.04
CA GLY A 99 -17.73 14.82 1.40
C GLY A 99 -18.48 13.51 1.46
N CYS A 100 -18.69 13.01 2.66
CA CYS A 100 -19.30 11.73 2.93
C CYS A 100 -20.51 11.90 3.84
N VAL A 101 -21.63 11.21 3.56
CA VAL A 101 -22.90 11.37 4.28
C VAL A 101 -23.54 10.03 4.56
N ASP A 102 -24.24 9.88 5.69
CA ASP A 102 -24.96 8.64 6.00
C ASP A 102 -26.34 8.65 5.33
N MET A 103 -26.53 7.87 4.28
CA MET A 103 -27.84 7.70 3.63
C MET A 103 -28.63 6.51 4.16
N LEU A 104 -27.98 5.59 4.86
CA LEU A 104 -28.59 4.36 5.36
C LEU A 104 -29.22 4.58 6.74
N GLY A 105 -28.61 5.44 7.56
CA GLY A 105 -28.95 5.66 8.97
C GLY A 105 -28.35 4.58 9.87
N VAL A 106 -27.21 4.01 9.50
CA VAL A 106 -26.50 3.02 10.33
C VAL A 106 -25.77 3.73 11.47
N THR A 107 -25.32 4.95 11.21
CA THR A 107 -24.57 5.77 12.17
C THR A 107 -25.48 6.58 13.09
N SER A 108 -26.80 6.56 12.84
CA SER A 108 -27.82 7.24 13.64
C SER A 108 -28.14 6.47 14.95
N GLY A 109 -27.20 6.44 15.89
CA GLY A 109 -27.37 5.93 17.26
C GLY A 109 -27.77 7.01 18.28
N SER A 110 -27.97 6.60 19.54
CA SER A 110 -28.37 7.45 20.68
C SER A 110 -27.25 8.31 21.30
N SER A 111 -26.03 8.24 20.76
CA SER A 111 -24.89 9.04 21.21
C SER A 111 -24.91 10.43 20.58
N ALA A 112 -24.48 11.46 21.32
CA ALA A 112 -24.48 12.86 20.87
C ALA A 112 -23.58 13.16 19.65
N SER A 113 -22.71 12.22 19.28
CA SER A 113 -21.79 12.23 18.13
C SER A 113 -22.32 11.57 16.85
N SER A 114 -23.56 11.10 16.91
CA SER A 114 -24.23 10.32 15.88
C SER A 114 -24.53 11.12 14.61
N PHE A 115 -24.26 10.51 13.46
CA PHE A 115 -24.55 11.11 12.15
C PHE A 115 -26.05 10.99 11.85
N ASN A 116 -26.65 12.11 11.46
CA ASN A 116 -28.04 12.16 11.06
C ASN A 116 -28.18 11.63 9.64
N LYS A 117 -29.12 10.70 9.46
CA LYS A 117 -29.48 10.18 8.15
C LYS A 117 -29.86 11.32 7.19
N VAL A 118 -29.22 11.34 6.03
CA VAL A 118 -29.48 12.27 4.94
C VAL A 118 -30.24 11.54 3.84
N LEU A 119 -31.40 12.06 3.47
CA LEU A 119 -32.13 11.52 2.32
C LEU A 119 -31.51 12.05 1.01
N PRO A 120 -31.56 11.30 -0.10
CA PRO A 120 -31.05 11.77 -1.39
C PRO A 120 -31.63 13.12 -1.84
N THR A 121 -32.89 13.41 -1.47
CA THR A 121 -33.57 14.67 -1.76
C THR A 121 -33.00 15.88 -1.01
N GLN A 122 -32.25 15.66 0.07
CA GLN A 122 -31.66 16.71 0.90
C GLN A 122 -30.25 17.09 0.47
N ILE A 123 -29.58 16.27 -0.35
CA ILE A 123 -28.19 16.49 -0.81
C ILE A 123 -27.98 17.87 -1.44
N PRO A 124 -28.85 18.37 -2.35
CA PRO A 124 -28.61 19.67 -3.01
C PRO A 124 -28.67 20.87 -2.06
N ARG A 125 -29.21 20.69 -0.85
CA ARG A 125 -29.35 21.73 0.18
C ARG A 125 -28.40 21.50 1.35
N LEU A 126 -27.52 20.50 1.24
CA LEU A 126 -26.64 20.09 2.30
C LEU A 126 -25.41 20.99 2.33
N ASP A 127 -25.03 21.39 3.53
CA ASP A 127 -23.91 22.28 3.81
C ASP A 127 -22.81 21.49 4.54
N ALA A 128 -21.57 21.60 4.06
CA ALA A 128 -20.38 20.97 4.64
C ALA A 128 -20.07 21.43 6.06
N THR A 129 -20.60 22.60 6.49
CA THR A 129 -20.50 23.05 7.89
C THR A 129 -21.30 22.18 8.86
N GLN A 130 -22.29 21.41 8.36
CA GLN A 130 -23.14 20.54 9.17
C GLN A 130 -22.41 19.24 9.54
N ARG A 131 -21.51 19.32 10.54
CA ARG A 131 -20.68 18.19 11.01
C ARG A 131 -21.46 16.95 11.46
N THR A 132 -22.73 17.10 11.83
CA THR A 132 -23.62 15.98 12.19
C THR A 132 -24.23 15.26 10.99
N LYS A 133 -23.96 15.72 9.76
CA LYS A 133 -24.55 15.18 8.52
C LYS A 133 -23.51 14.96 7.44
N VAL A 134 -22.46 15.77 7.43
CA VAL A 134 -21.37 15.74 6.47
C VAL A 134 -20.06 15.47 7.18
N PHE A 135 -19.40 14.41 6.75
CA PHE A 135 -18.01 14.14 7.06
C PHE A 135 -17.15 14.70 5.94
N SER A 136 -16.32 15.70 6.25
CA SER A 136 -15.62 16.51 5.25
C SER A 136 -14.38 15.83 4.67
N TYR A 137 -13.86 14.78 5.31
CA TYR A 137 -12.66 14.07 4.86
C TYR A 137 -13.00 12.92 3.91
N THR A 138 -12.13 12.72 2.94
CA THR A 138 -12.23 11.68 1.90
C THR A 138 -10.91 10.95 1.74
N SER A 139 -10.90 9.87 0.96
CA SER A 139 -9.66 9.15 0.67
C SER A 139 -8.57 10.01 0.01
N ALA A 140 -8.92 11.14 -0.61
CA ALA A 140 -7.95 12.08 -1.15
C ALA A 140 -7.15 12.76 -0.03
N ASP A 141 -7.82 13.13 1.06
CA ASP A 141 -7.20 13.76 2.23
C ASP A 141 -6.29 12.77 2.96
N VAL A 142 -6.74 11.51 3.09
CA VAL A 142 -5.93 10.42 3.65
C VAL A 142 -4.68 10.14 2.80
N LYS A 143 -4.81 10.16 1.47
CA LYS A 143 -3.66 9.98 0.56
C LYS A 143 -2.69 11.16 0.60
N ALA A 144 -3.19 12.37 0.85
CA ALA A 144 -2.37 13.57 1.00
C ALA A 144 -1.63 13.61 2.35
N ALA A 145 -2.18 12.96 3.38
CA ALA A 145 -1.56 12.84 4.69
C ALA A 145 -0.36 11.87 4.66
N THR A 146 0.84 12.43 4.52
CA THR A 146 2.10 11.67 4.47
C THR A 146 2.80 11.56 5.82
N SER A 147 2.32 12.25 6.85
CA SER A 147 2.84 12.23 8.22
C SER A 147 1.77 11.84 9.23
N SER A 148 2.20 11.37 10.40
CA SER A 148 1.33 11.09 11.54
C SER A 148 0.50 12.31 11.94
N GLU A 149 1.13 13.49 11.98
CA GLU A 149 0.50 14.78 12.30
C GLU A 149 -0.62 15.15 11.32
N ALA A 150 -0.45 14.84 10.02
CA ALA A 150 -1.47 15.12 9.01
C ALA A 150 -2.65 14.13 9.08
N LEU A 151 -2.41 12.91 9.58
CA LEU A 151 -3.44 11.86 9.69
C LEU A 151 -4.22 11.93 11.01
N GLN A 152 -3.61 12.45 12.08
CA GLN A 152 -4.22 12.62 13.40
C GLN A 152 -5.60 13.32 13.37
N PRO A 153 -5.77 14.49 12.72
CA PRO A 153 -7.08 15.15 12.72
C PRO A 153 -8.16 14.34 12.00
N ILE A 154 -7.78 13.50 11.03
CA ILE A 154 -8.72 12.60 10.33
C ILE A 154 -9.13 11.46 11.27
N CYS A 155 -8.19 10.88 12.00
CA CYS A 155 -8.48 9.85 12.99
C CYS A 155 -9.36 10.39 14.13
N ASP A 156 -9.03 11.57 14.66
CA ASP A 156 -9.81 12.22 15.72
C ASP A 156 -11.24 12.51 15.25
N ALA A 157 -11.41 12.88 13.97
CA ALA A 157 -12.73 13.08 13.39
C ALA A 157 -13.52 11.76 13.29
N CYS A 158 -12.88 10.65 12.92
CA CYS A 158 -13.51 9.33 12.93
C CYS A 158 -13.93 8.90 14.35
N GLN A 159 -13.04 9.06 15.32
CA GLN A 159 -13.30 8.74 16.72
C GLN A 159 -14.44 9.59 17.29
N ALA A 160 -14.39 10.91 17.05
CA ALA A 160 -15.42 11.84 17.52
C ALA A 160 -16.78 11.57 16.88
N ALA A 161 -16.80 11.05 15.64
CA ALA A 161 -18.02 10.67 14.93
C ALA A 161 -18.49 9.23 15.23
N GLY A 162 -17.70 8.42 15.94
CA GLY A 162 -17.99 7.00 16.15
C GLY A 162 -17.99 6.19 14.85
N LEU A 163 -17.16 6.57 13.87
CA LEU A 163 -17.04 5.91 12.58
C LEU A 163 -15.76 5.09 12.51
N THR A 164 -15.80 3.96 11.82
CA THR A 164 -14.60 3.21 11.43
C THR A 164 -14.19 3.59 10.01
N TRP A 165 -12.90 3.52 9.73
CA TRP A 165 -12.36 3.70 8.39
C TRP A 165 -11.10 2.86 8.21
N GLU A 166 -11.21 1.87 7.34
CA GLU A 166 -10.12 1.00 6.94
C GLU A 166 -8.82 1.76 6.61
N GLY A 167 -7.75 1.44 7.35
CA GLY A 167 -6.44 2.05 7.21
C GLY A 167 -6.25 3.41 7.91
N VAL A 168 -7.28 3.96 8.56
CA VAL A 168 -7.21 5.20 9.35
C VAL A 168 -7.54 4.92 10.82
N TYR A 169 -8.74 4.39 11.10
CA TYR A 169 -9.26 4.15 12.45
C TYR A 169 -10.15 2.90 12.48
N ASP A 170 -9.88 1.95 13.38
CA ASP A 170 -10.60 0.66 13.46
C ASP A 170 -11.75 0.63 14.49
N GLY A 171 -11.95 1.71 15.23
CA GLY A 171 -12.90 1.77 16.35
C GLY A 171 -12.22 1.93 17.71
N ASP A 172 -10.95 1.53 17.83
CA ASP A 172 -10.16 1.60 19.06
C ASP A 172 -8.84 2.39 18.89
N SER A 173 -8.21 2.33 17.71
CA SER A 173 -6.88 2.86 17.45
C SER A 173 -6.69 3.47 16.06
N CYS A 174 -5.81 4.47 15.97
CA CYS A 174 -5.42 5.12 14.71
C CYS A 174 -4.39 4.27 13.94
N ILE A 175 -4.83 3.21 13.26
CA ILE A 175 -3.96 2.26 12.55
C ILE A 175 -3.03 2.97 11.54
N GLY A 176 -3.52 3.99 10.85
CA GLY A 176 -2.74 4.67 9.81
C GLY A 176 -1.50 5.39 10.35
N ILE A 177 -1.55 5.89 11.59
CA ILE A 177 -0.45 6.63 12.24
C ILE A 177 0.66 5.69 12.64
N ALA A 178 0.31 4.62 13.35
CA ALA A 178 1.27 3.59 13.80
C ALA A 178 2.07 3.01 12.63
N LYS A 179 1.44 2.90 11.44
CA LYS A 179 2.10 2.44 10.23
C LYS A 179 3.09 3.46 9.65
N ILE A 180 2.72 4.75 9.58
CA ILE A 180 3.61 5.81 9.08
C ILE A 180 4.86 5.89 9.97
N GLU A 181 4.68 5.81 11.28
CA GLU A 181 5.77 5.81 12.26
C GLU A 181 6.67 4.58 12.13
N ALA A 182 6.08 3.38 11.95
CA ALA A 182 6.85 2.15 11.71
C ALA A 182 7.65 2.20 10.40
N GLN A 183 7.09 2.81 9.34
CA GLN A 183 7.79 3.01 8.07
C GLN A 183 8.92 4.03 8.19
N ALA A 184 8.70 5.14 8.89
CA ALA A 184 9.74 6.12 9.18
C ALA A 184 10.91 5.49 9.96
N ALA A 185 10.61 4.72 11.00
CA ALA A 185 11.62 4.01 11.79
C ALA A 185 12.36 2.93 10.98
N ALA A 186 11.71 2.27 10.02
CA ALA A 186 12.35 1.30 9.14
C ALA A 186 13.31 1.99 8.13
N VAL A 187 12.92 3.14 7.58
CA VAL A 187 13.78 3.94 6.70
C VAL A 187 15.02 4.44 7.45
N GLU A 188 14.85 4.94 8.68
CA GLU A 188 15.96 5.37 9.52
C GLU A 188 16.95 4.23 9.80
N LYS A 189 16.45 3.03 10.12
CA LYS A 189 17.29 1.84 10.29
C LYS A 189 18.08 1.48 9.02
N CYS A 190 17.47 1.59 7.85
CA CYS A 190 18.15 1.35 6.57
C CYS A 190 19.25 2.38 6.30
N LEU A 191 19.02 3.66 6.61
CA LEU A 191 20.01 4.73 6.41
C LEU A 191 21.19 4.64 7.37
N VAL A 192 20.98 4.19 8.60
CA VAL A 192 22.05 3.97 9.60
C VAL A 192 22.85 2.69 9.30
N SER A 193 22.30 1.76 8.50
CA SER A 193 22.96 0.53 8.07
C SER A 193 23.70 0.61 6.73
N ALA A 194 23.61 1.75 6.02
CA ALA A 194 24.26 2.02 4.74
C ALA A 194 25.59 2.77 4.94
#